data_AF-A0A9Q3CF67-F1
#
_entry.id   AF-A0A9Q3CF67-F1
#
_cell.length_a   1.000
_cell.length_b   1.000
_cell.length_c   1.000
_cell.angle_alpha   90.00
_cell.angle_beta   90.00
_cell.angle_gamma   90.00
#
_symmetry.space_group_name_H-M   'P 1'
#
loop_
_entity.id
_entity.type
_entity.pdbx_description
1 polymer ?
#
loop_
_entity_poly.entity_id
_entity_poly.type
_entity_poly.pdbx_seq_one_letter_code
_entity_poly.pdbx_strand_id
1 'polypeptide(L)'
;MVQAERNEGNITSKRMHFLAKVPIESTIVKPPKGLPIDFYSIKRFKKLEDSQKEAMADCNNVPLLLTPEEFLKPKCHLDEKISDKYFSKKHSNIFIEPYELQEFESDESAEEESKGESIDLEGLSPDC
;
A
#
# COMPACT_ATOMS: atom_id res chain seq x y z
N MET A 1 -9.87 -31.02 -45.92
CA MET A 1 -10.84 -30.61 -44.87
C MET A 1 -10.28 -31.05 -43.54
N VAL A 2 -9.85 -30.13 -42.67
CA VAL A 2 -9.29 -30.47 -41.35
C VAL A 2 -10.41 -30.29 -40.33
N GLN A 3 -10.75 -31.35 -39.61
CA GLN A 3 -11.70 -31.29 -38.50
C GLN A 3 -10.95 -30.93 -37.22
N ALA A 4 -11.47 -29.96 -36.47
CA ALA A 4 -10.94 -29.61 -35.15
C ALA A 4 -11.65 -30.44 -34.07
N GLU A 5 -10.87 -31.19 -33.29
CA GLU A 5 -11.37 -31.93 -32.14
C GLU A 5 -11.68 -30.97 -30.98
N ARG A 6 -12.86 -31.12 -30.36
CA ARG A 6 -13.25 -30.34 -29.19
C ARG A 6 -12.66 -31.02 -27.95
N ASN A 7 -11.72 -30.36 -27.28
CA ASN A 7 -11.24 -30.80 -25.98
C ASN A 7 -12.32 -30.56 -24.92
N GLU A 8 -12.89 -31.64 -24.38
CA GLU A 8 -13.81 -31.62 -23.23
C GLU A 8 -13.04 -31.40 -21.93
N GLY A 9 -12.43 -30.22 -21.79
CA GLY A 9 -11.86 -29.78 -20.52
C GLY A 9 -12.98 -29.36 -19.57
N ASN A 10 -12.94 -29.85 -18.32
CA ASN A 10 -13.83 -29.39 -17.25
C ASN A 10 -13.66 -27.86 -17.08
N ILE A 11 -14.62 -27.11 -17.59
CA ILE A 11 -14.63 -25.65 -17.52
C ILE A 11 -14.91 -25.29 -16.06
N THR A 12 -13.88 -24.95 -15.29
CA THR A 12 -14.07 -24.37 -13.96
C THR A 12 -14.77 -23.02 -14.15
N SER A 13 -16.09 -23.01 -13.93
CA SER A 13 -16.89 -21.80 -14.01
C SER A 13 -16.44 -20.85 -12.91
N LYS A 14 -15.59 -19.87 -13.28
CA LYS A 14 -15.20 -18.79 -12.37
C LYS A 14 -16.46 -18.02 -11.98
N ARG A 15 -16.73 -17.94 -10.68
CA ARG A 15 -17.85 -17.16 -10.16
C ARG A 15 -17.59 -15.69 -10.48
N MET A 16 -18.41 -15.08 -11.34
CA MET A 16 -18.30 -13.66 -11.64
C MET A 16 -18.69 -12.86 -10.39
N HIS A 17 -17.76 -12.06 -9.87
CA HIS A 17 -18.04 -11.12 -8.79
C HIS A 17 -18.65 -9.86 -9.39
N PHE A 18 -19.94 -9.61 -9.11
CA PHE A 18 -20.59 -8.36 -9.45
C PHE A 18 -20.51 -7.39 -8.27
N LEU A 19 -20.23 -6.12 -8.56
CA LEU A 19 -20.39 -5.06 -7.58
C LEU A 19 -21.86 -4.96 -7.18
N ALA A 20 -22.13 -4.58 -5.92
CA ALA A 20 -23.49 -4.34 -5.46
C ALA A 20 -24.11 -3.21 -6.29
N LYS A 21 -25.37 -3.39 -6.73
CA LYS A 21 -26.10 -2.39 -7.53
C LYS A 21 -26.36 -1.10 -6.74
N VAL A 22 -26.49 -1.24 -5.42
CA VAL A 22 -26.63 -0.13 -4.48
C VAL A 22 -25.34 -0.08 -3.65
N PRO A 23 -24.69 1.10 -3.54
CA PRO A 23 -23.53 1.27 -2.67
C PRO A 23 -23.89 0.84 -1.24
N ILE A 24 -23.08 -0.04 -0.67
CA ILE A 24 -23.21 -0.42 0.74
C ILE A 24 -22.40 0.57 1.55
N GLU A 25 -23.04 1.24 2.50
CA GLU A 25 -22.34 2.14 3.40
C GLU A 25 -21.37 1.36 4.29
N SER A 26 -20.16 1.91 4.43
CA SER A 26 -19.14 1.36 5.31
C SER A 26 -19.56 1.52 6.77
N THR A 27 -19.50 0.43 7.55
CA THR A 27 -19.68 0.47 9.01
C THR A 27 -18.45 1.00 9.75
N ILE A 28 -17.32 1.17 9.05
CA ILE A 28 -16.07 1.66 9.61
C ILE A 28 -16.15 3.18 9.69
N VAL A 29 -16.37 3.68 10.91
CA VAL A 29 -16.43 5.13 11.21
C VAL A 29 -15.04 5.71 11.45
N LYS A 30 -14.13 4.90 11.99
CA LYS A 30 -12.77 5.34 12.30
C LYS A 30 -11.94 5.41 11.03
N PRO A 31 -11.19 6.49 10.81
CA PRO A 31 -10.26 6.52 9.69
C PRO A 31 -9.19 5.46 9.91
N PRO A 32 -8.69 4.85 8.83
CA PRO A 32 -7.54 3.96 8.91
C PRO A 32 -6.34 4.73 9.49
N LYS A 33 -5.45 4.01 10.18
CA LYS A 33 -4.26 4.56 10.84
C LYS A 33 -3.01 3.89 10.29
N GLY A 34 -1.90 4.61 10.28
CA GLY A 34 -0.63 4.13 9.76
C GLY A 34 -0.69 3.84 8.26
N LEU A 35 -1.70 4.37 7.56
CA LEU A 35 -1.67 4.40 6.11
C LEU A 35 -0.85 5.60 5.67
N PRO A 36 -0.25 5.53 4.50
CA PRO A 36 0.53 6.65 4.02
C PRO A 36 -0.35 7.87 3.66
N ILE A 37 0.27 9.05 3.57
CA ILE A 37 -0.46 10.31 3.44
C ILE A 37 -1.32 10.46 2.18
N ASP A 38 -0.91 9.86 1.05
CA ASP A 38 -1.62 9.92 -0.23
C ASP A 38 -3.01 9.25 -0.20
N PHE A 39 -3.22 8.34 0.75
CA PHE A 39 -4.49 7.65 0.98
C PHE A 39 -5.57 8.62 1.47
N TYR A 40 -5.17 9.72 2.12
CA TYR A 40 -6.09 10.68 2.69
C TYR A 40 -6.38 11.80 1.70
N SER A 41 -7.65 12.16 1.53
CA SER A 41 -7.97 13.35 0.75
C SER A 41 -7.45 14.61 1.46
N ILE A 42 -6.76 15.49 0.73
CA ILE A 42 -6.22 16.77 1.23
C ILE A 42 -7.26 17.54 2.07
N LYS A 43 -8.51 17.66 1.58
CA LYS A 43 -9.58 18.38 2.28
C LYS A 43 -9.97 17.79 3.62
N ARG A 44 -9.86 16.46 3.79
CA ARG A 44 -10.14 15.80 5.08
C ARG A 44 -8.94 15.92 6.01
N PHE A 45 -7.74 15.76 5.46
CA PHE A 45 -6.51 15.81 6.22
C PHE A 45 -6.25 17.20 6.83
N LYS A 46 -6.49 18.28 6.06
CA LYS A 46 -6.37 19.67 6.56
C LYS A 46 -7.36 20.02 7.67
N LYS A 47 -8.44 19.26 7.85
CA LYS A 47 -9.42 19.47 8.91
C LYS A 47 -9.06 18.76 10.22
N LEU A 48 -8.04 17.90 10.21
CA LEU A 48 -7.56 17.20 11.38
C LEU A 48 -6.72 18.14 12.25
N GLU A 49 -6.73 17.90 13.55
CA GLU A 49 -5.78 18.51 14.48
C GLU A 49 -4.37 17.94 14.23
N ASP A 50 -3.31 18.71 14.50
CA ASP A 50 -1.93 18.27 14.22
C ASP A 50 -1.57 16.96 14.96
N SER A 51 -2.03 16.81 16.21
CA SER A 51 -1.91 15.57 16.99
C SER A 51 -2.58 14.36 16.32
N GLN A 52 -3.67 14.60 15.58
CA GLN A 52 -4.38 13.56 14.83
C GLN A 52 -3.71 13.26 13.50
N LYS A 53 -3.10 14.25 12.84
CA LYS A 53 -2.36 14.07 11.59
C LYS A 53 -1.20 13.10 11.78
N GLU A 54 -0.38 13.33 12.81
CA GLU A 54 0.74 12.45 13.18
C GLU A 54 0.28 11.03 13.55
N ALA A 55 -0.84 10.92 14.28
CA ALA A 55 -1.35 9.62 14.72
C ALA A 55 -2.10 8.84 13.62
N MET A 56 -2.51 9.50 12.54
CA MET A 56 -3.32 8.90 11.49
C MET A 56 -2.49 8.49 10.28
N ALA A 57 -1.64 9.37 9.76
CA ALA A 57 -0.90 9.10 8.54
C ALA A 57 0.58 8.81 8.83
N ASP A 58 1.14 7.86 8.09
CA ASP A 58 2.59 7.74 7.98
C ASP A 58 3.08 8.84 7.02
N CYS A 59 3.73 9.86 7.58
CA CYS A 59 4.33 10.97 6.84
C CYS A 59 5.72 10.62 6.29
N ASN A 60 6.34 9.55 6.79
CA ASN A 60 7.72 9.16 6.47
C ASN A 60 7.76 8.18 5.30
N ASN A 61 6.79 7.28 5.21
CA ASN A 61 6.56 6.47 4.01
C ASN A 61 5.49 7.16 3.17
N VAL A 62 5.86 7.70 2.02
CA VAL A 62 4.92 8.21 1.02
C VAL A 62 4.78 7.14 -0.05
N PRO A 63 3.58 6.67 -0.45
CA PRO A 63 3.49 5.53 -1.34
C PRO A 63 3.07 5.96 -2.77
N LEU A 64 3.65 5.19 -3.67
CA LEU A 64 3.07 4.54 -4.84
C LEU A 64 2.49 5.30 -6.03
N LEU A 65 2.27 6.62 -6.06
CA LEU A 65 1.73 7.22 -7.30
C LEU A 65 2.41 8.54 -7.71
N LEU A 66 3.58 8.42 -8.35
CA LEU A 66 3.80 9.25 -9.55
C LEU A 66 2.56 9.05 -10.45
N THR A 67 2.10 10.12 -11.10
CA THR A 67 0.83 10.13 -11.83
C THR A 67 0.58 8.82 -12.59
N PRO A 68 -0.66 8.29 -12.64
CA PRO A 68 -0.96 6.97 -13.22
C PRO A 68 -0.37 6.73 -14.62
N GLU A 69 -0.19 7.81 -15.38
CA GLU A 69 0.47 7.85 -16.67
C GLU A 69 1.91 7.29 -16.66
N GLU A 70 2.63 7.41 -15.55
CA GLU A 70 4.00 6.93 -15.43
C GLU A 70 4.08 5.42 -15.16
N PHE A 71 3.10 4.87 -14.44
CA PHE A 71 2.98 3.43 -14.20
C PHE A 71 2.49 2.66 -15.42
N LEU A 72 1.70 3.31 -16.28
CA LEU A 72 1.17 2.70 -17.49
C LEU A 72 2.15 2.74 -18.68
N LYS A 73 3.38 3.23 -18.47
CA LYS A 73 4.40 3.24 -19.53
C LYS A 73 4.90 1.81 -19.77
N PRO A 74 5.15 1.43 -21.03
CA PRO A 74 5.70 0.11 -21.36
C PRO A 74 7.15 -0.09 -20.89
N LYS A 75 7.78 0.97 -20.37
CA LYS A 75 9.15 0.94 -19.85
C LYS A 75 9.12 1.12 -18.35
N CYS A 76 9.93 0.31 -17.67
CA CYS A 76 10.28 0.44 -16.26
C CYS A 76 10.67 1.89 -15.89
N HIS A 77 10.21 2.34 -14.72
CA HIS A 77 10.56 3.66 -14.20
C HIS A 77 12.05 3.69 -13.80
N LEU A 78 12.71 4.84 -13.93
CA LEU A 78 14.14 4.96 -13.60
C LEU A 78 14.42 4.66 -12.12
N ASP A 79 13.44 4.94 -11.27
CA ASP A 79 13.50 4.73 -9.83
C ASP A 79 12.98 3.35 -9.39
N GLU A 80 12.77 2.38 -10.30
CA GLU A 80 12.31 1.03 -9.91
C GLU A 80 13.35 0.25 -9.09
N LYS A 81 14.64 0.62 -9.22
CA LYS A 81 15.76 -0.07 -8.55
C LYS A 81 16.18 0.55 -7.23
N ILE A 82 15.64 1.71 -6.86
CA ILE A 82 15.96 2.33 -5.57
C ILE A 82 15.06 1.75 -4.49
N SER A 83 15.53 1.73 -3.25
CA SER A 83 14.70 1.26 -2.15
C SER A 83 13.57 2.24 -1.84
N ASP A 84 12.48 1.73 -1.27
CA ASP A 84 11.29 2.52 -0.92
C ASP A 84 11.62 3.74 -0.04
N LYS A 85 12.62 3.61 0.84
CA LYS A 85 13.12 4.73 1.67
C LYS A 85 13.70 5.86 0.84
N TYR A 86 14.59 5.54 -0.11
CA TYR A 86 15.18 6.55 -1.00
C TYR A 86 14.16 7.12 -1.98
N PHE A 87 13.23 6.27 -2.44
CA PHE A 87 12.13 6.70 -3.30
C PHE A 87 11.23 7.71 -2.60
N SER A 88 10.81 7.41 -1.37
CA SER A 88 9.98 8.30 -0.56
C SER A 88 10.68 9.62 -0.32
N LYS A 89 11.97 9.62 0.07
CA LYS A 89 12.76 10.84 0.27
C LYS A 89 12.94 11.70 -0.99
N LYS A 90 13.06 11.07 -2.15
CA LYS A 90 13.22 11.78 -3.43
C LYS A 90 11.94 12.51 -3.85
N HIS A 91 10.78 11.89 -3.60
CA HIS A 91 9.48 12.37 -4.08
C HIS A 91 8.62 13.00 -2.98
N SER A 92 9.04 12.94 -1.71
CA SER A 92 8.28 13.43 -0.54
C SER A 92 7.80 14.85 -0.68
N ASN A 93 8.64 15.74 -1.20
CA ASN A 93 8.37 17.18 -1.26
C ASN A 93 7.16 17.50 -2.16
N ILE A 94 6.99 16.73 -3.24
CA ILE A 94 5.85 16.88 -4.17
C ILE A 94 4.53 16.55 -3.47
N PHE A 95 4.56 15.56 -2.56
CA PHE A 95 3.36 15.10 -1.87
C PHE A 95 3.11 15.83 -0.58
N ILE A 96 4.12 16.35 0.12
CA ILE A 96 3.99 17.03 1.41
C ILE A 96 3.37 18.43 1.24
N GLU A 97 3.77 19.17 0.21
CA GLU A 97 3.31 20.54 -0.07
C GLU A 97 1.78 20.70 -0.01
N PRO A 98 0.96 19.89 -0.71
CA PRO A 98 -0.50 20.05 -0.68
C PRO A 98 -1.14 19.76 0.68
N TYR A 99 -0.48 19.00 1.56
CA TYR A 99 -0.99 18.68 2.90
C TYR A 99 -0.54 19.69 3.97
N GLU A 100 0.30 20.66 3.62
CA GLU A 100 0.84 21.67 4.54
C GLU A 100 1.53 21.03 5.77
N LEU A 101 2.15 19.86 5.59
CA LEU A 101 3.01 19.32 6.62
C LEU A 101 4.32 20.12 6.64
N GLN A 102 4.76 20.54 7.81
CA GLN A 102 6.14 20.94 7.99
C GLN A 102 7.01 19.69 7.75
N GLU A 103 8.14 19.83 7.06
CA GLU A 103 9.13 18.75 6.96
C GLU A 103 9.42 18.28 8.38
N PHE A 104 8.89 17.12 8.77
CA PHE A 104 9.32 16.45 9.97
C PHE A 104 10.75 16.00 9.66
N GLU A 105 11.73 16.78 10.11
CA GLU A 105 13.10 16.30 10.22
C GLU A 105 13.04 15.06 11.13
N SER A 106 12.88 13.89 10.53
CA SER A 106 13.16 12.63 11.19
C SER A 106 14.65 12.65 11.46
N ASP A 107 15.01 13.04 12.67
CA ASP A 107 16.33 12.82 13.24
C ASP A 107 16.64 11.32 13.02
N GLU A 108 17.66 11.02 12.21
CA GLU A 108 18.15 9.66 12.02
C GLU A 108 18.70 9.16 13.37
N SER A 109 17.82 8.60 14.21
CA SER A 109 18.25 7.85 15.38
C SER A 109 18.01 6.37 15.12
N ALA A 110 19.06 5.76 14.56
CA ALA A 110 19.50 4.37 14.70
C ALA A 110 18.42 3.33 15.07
N GLU A 111 18.00 2.55 14.07
CA GLU A 111 17.48 1.20 14.31
C GLU A 111 18.50 0.20 13.80
N GLU A 112 19.15 -0.45 14.76
CA GLU A 112 20.08 -1.56 14.57
C GLU A 112 19.40 -2.71 13.82
N GLU A 113 20.22 -3.39 13.01
CA GLU A 113 19.91 -4.61 12.29
C GLU A 113 19.55 -5.74 13.27
N SER A 114 18.28 -5.84 13.66
CA SER A 114 17.76 -7.00 14.40
C SER A 114 17.75 -8.21 13.46
N LYS A 115 18.81 -9.03 13.58
CA LYS A 115 18.93 -10.33 12.93
C LYS A 115 17.71 -11.19 13.24
N GLY A 116 17.12 -11.74 12.17
CA GLY A 116 16.03 -12.70 12.23
C GLY A 116 16.31 -13.85 13.19
N GLU A 117 15.51 -13.93 14.24
CA GLU A 117 15.40 -15.08 15.12
C GLU A 117 14.51 -16.12 14.42
N SER A 118 15.14 -17.16 13.88
CA SER A 118 14.45 -18.34 13.36
C SER A 118 13.79 -19.08 14.52
N ILE A 119 12.47 -19.14 14.52
CA ILE A 119 11.73 -20.02 15.42
C ILE A 119 11.83 -21.47 14.92
N ASP A 120 12.62 -22.30 15.61
CA ASP A 120 12.61 -23.75 15.42
C ASP A 120 11.30 -24.32 16.00
N LEU A 121 10.42 -24.77 15.11
CA LEU A 121 9.22 -25.53 15.46
C LEU A 121 9.47 -27.02 15.26
N GLU A 122 10.32 -27.60 16.10
CA GLU A 122 10.37 -29.06 16.27
C GLU A 122 10.06 -29.44 17.71
N GLY A 123 8.91 -30.11 17.88
CA GLY A 123 8.62 -30.91 19.05
C GLY A 123 7.43 -30.44 19.87
N LEU A 124 6.22 -30.77 19.41
CA LEU A 124 5.12 -31.16 20.30
C LEU A 124 4.25 -32.18 19.54
N SER A 125 4.52 -33.46 19.80
CA SER A 125 3.55 -34.54 19.63
C SER A 125 2.39 -34.32 20.61
N PRO A 126 1.14 -34.52 20.19
CA PRO A 126 0.18 -35.11 21.09
C PRO A 126 -0.43 -36.37 20.47
N ASP A 127 -0.24 -37.47 21.19
CA ASP A 127 -0.93 -38.73 21.00
C ASP A 127 -2.46 -38.52 20.94
N CYS A 128 -3.09 -39.09 19.90
CA CYS A 128 -4.47 -39.55 19.88
C CYS A 128 -4.60 -40.64 18.81
#